data_AF-A0A7Y4SQZ1-F1
#
_entry.id   AF-A0A7Y4SQZ1-F1
#
_cell.length_a   1.000
_cell.length_b   1.000
_cell.length_c   1.000
_cell.angle_alpha   90.00
_cell.angle_beta   90.00
_cell.angle_gamma   90.00
#
_symmetry.space_group_name_H-M   'P 1'
#
loop_
_entity.id
_entity.type
_entity.pdbx_description
1 polymer ?
#
loop_
_entity_poly.entity_id
_entity_poly.type
_entity_poly.pdbx_seq_one_letter_code
_entity_poly.pdbx_strand_id
1 'polypeptide(L)'
;MKTKLLMLALMLAIAWGLKRHYADARVEDLSWIITPTAYLVSAVTGIGFEWRAGEGYFSHDRLFLLEKSCAGVNFMIAAFAMLVLALLHRGDHAAQAVRIVAGACAASYASAVVVNAVRIVMALWLADHPASTTSLSPADAHRLEGIAVYFGGLVLLHELVRRFDRRAFAVVHTS
;
A
#
# COMPACT_ATOMS: atom_id res chain seq x y z
N MET A 1 23.99 -17.25 -3.33
CA MET A 1 24.46 -15.91 -2.87
C MET A 1 24.27 -14.83 -3.93
N LYS A 2 24.76 -15.00 -5.17
CA LYS A 2 24.63 -14.00 -6.25
C LYS A 2 23.18 -13.59 -6.56
N THR A 3 22.25 -14.55 -6.59
CA THR A 3 20.81 -14.31 -6.85
C THR A 3 20.11 -13.52 -5.74
N LYS A 4 20.40 -13.85 -4.47
CA LYS A 4 19.89 -13.11 -3.32
C LYS A 4 20.39 -11.66 -3.32
N LEU A 5 21.66 -11.44 -3.65
CA LEU A 5 22.21 -10.09 -3.81
C LEU A 5 21.51 -9.33 -4.94
N LEU A 6 21.25 -9.99 -6.07
CA LEU A 6 20.48 -9.41 -7.17
C LEU A 6 19.08 -8.99 -6.72
N MET A 7 18.36 -9.84 -5.97
CA MET A 7 17.03 -9.50 -5.44
C MET A 7 17.07 -8.28 -4.53
N LEU A 8 18.05 -8.21 -3.61
CA LEU A 8 18.22 -7.08 -2.71
C LEU A 8 18.57 -5.79 -3.48
N ALA A 9 19.45 -5.88 -4.48
CA ALA A 9 19.81 -4.75 -5.33
C ALA A 9 18.60 -4.23 -6.12
N LEU A 10 17.82 -5.12 -6.75
CA LEU A 10 16.59 -4.77 -7.45
C LEU A 10 15.56 -4.14 -6.50
N MET A 11 15.38 -4.73 -5.32
CA MET A 11 14.48 -4.20 -4.30
C MET A 11 14.86 -2.77 -3.89
N LEU A 12 16.14 -2.55 -3.57
CA LEU A 12 16.63 -1.22 -3.18
C LEU A 12 16.52 -0.22 -4.33
N ALA A 13 16.86 -0.60 -5.56
CA ALA A 13 16.76 0.27 -6.72
C ALA A 13 15.31 0.69 -7.00
N ILE A 14 14.37 -0.26 -6.97
CA ILE A 14 12.94 0.02 -7.18
C ILE A 14 12.37 0.86 -6.03
N ALA A 15 12.68 0.50 -4.78
CA ALA A 15 12.21 1.24 -3.61
C ALA A 15 12.74 2.69 -3.61
N TRP A 16 14.02 2.88 -3.93
CA TRP A 16 14.62 4.19 -4.06
C TRP A 16 14.01 4.98 -5.22
N GLY A 17 13.84 4.36 -6.39
CA GLY A 17 13.21 4.99 -7.56
C GLY A 17 11.78 5.46 -7.27
N LEU A 18 10.95 4.60 -6.67
CA LEU A 18 9.60 4.94 -6.23
C LEU A 18 9.62 6.06 -5.20
N LYS A 19 10.52 6.00 -4.21
CA LYS A 19 10.62 7.03 -3.17
C LYS A 19 11.05 8.39 -3.73
N ARG A 20 12.02 8.38 -4.65
CA ARG A 20 12.56 9.55 -5.34
C ARG A 20 11.50 10.21 -6.23
N HIS A 21 10.78 9.40 -7.01
CA HIS A 21 9.67 9.88 -7.84
C HIS A 21 8.56 10.45 -6.95
N TYR A 22 8.14 9.73 -5.91
CA TYR A 22 7.12 10.21 -4.98
C TYR A 22 7.53 11.51 -4.26
N ALA A 23 8.81 11.72 -3.97
CA ALA A 23 9.27 12.97 -3.35
C ALA A 23 8.94 14.19 -4.22
N ASP A 24 9.21 14.13 -5.52
CA ASP A 24 9.00 15.25 -6.46
C ASP A 24 7.60 15.27 -7.08
N ALA A 25 6.90 14.13 -7.08
CA ALA A 25 5.61 13.97 -7.75
C ALA A 25 4.57 14.98 -7.27
N ARG A 26 3.83 15.55 -8.22
CA ARG A 26 2.56 16.22 -7.97
C ARG A 26 1.45 15.18 -7.85
N VAL A 27 0.25 15.60 -7.45
CA VAL A 27 -0.89 14.68 -7.30
C VAL A 27 -1.27 14.01 -8.63
N GLU A 28 -1.09 14.71 -9.75
CA GLU A 28 -1.35 14.22 -11.10
C GLU A 28 -0.44 13.06 -11.49
N ASP A 29 0.83 13.12 -11.09
CA ASP A 29 1.83 12.07 -11.32
C ASP A 29 1.52 10.78 -10.55
N LEU A 30 0.63 10.86 -9.55
CA LEU A 30 0.23 9.75 -8.69
C LEU A 30 -1.16 9.21 -9.05
N SER A 31 -1.74 9.66 -10.16
CA SER A 31 -3.04 9.20 -10.66
C SER A 31 -3.12 7.68 -10.82
N TRP A 32 -2.01 7.01 -11.15
CA TRP A 32 -1.94 5.55 -11.30
C TRP A 32 -2.29 4.78 -10.01
N ILE A 33 -2.07 5.34 -8.82
CA ILE A 33 -2.43 4.72 -7.53
C ILE A 33 -3.63 5.39 -6.87
N ILE A 34 -3.77 6.71 -7.03
CA ILE A 34 -4.88 7.47 -6.43
C ILE A 34 -6.20 7.13 -7.12
N THR A 35 -6.24 7.06 -8.45
CA THR A 35 -7.47 6.77 -9.21
C THR A 35 -8.12 5.45 -8.80
N PRO A 36 -7.43 4.29 -8.82
CA PRO A 36 -8.05 3.03 -8.39
C PRO A 36 -8.45 3.06 -6.91
N THR A 37 -7.71 3.78 -6.06
CA THR A 37 -8.10 3.97 -4.65
C THR A 37 -9.41 4.76 -4.56
N ALA A 38 -9.53 5.89 -5.27
CA ALA A 38 -10.74 6.71 -5.27
C ALA A 38 -11.96 5.93 -5.75
N TYR A 39 -11.80 5.11 -6.80
CA TYR A 39 -12.87 4.21 -7.26
C TYR A 39 -13.29 3.20 -6.19
N LEU A 40 -12.35 2.56 -5.48
CA LEU A 40 -12.70 1.64 -4.39
C LEU A 40 -13.43 2.36 -3.25
N VAL A 41 -12.97 3.55 -2.85
CA VAL A 41 -13.65 4.34 -1.82
C VAL A 41 -15.06 4.69 -2.27
N SER A 42 -15.22 5.15 -3.52
CA SER A 42 -16.53 5.47 -4.10
C SER A 42 -17.45 4.25 -4.11
N ALA A 43 -16.94 3.08 -4.50
CA ALA A 43 -17.70 1.84 -4.55
C ALA A 43 -18.17 1.37 -3.16
N VAL A 44 -17.36 1.58 -2.12
CA VAL A 44 -17.68 1.17 -0.75
C VAL A 44 -18.61 2.17 -0.06
N THR A 45 -18.44 3.46 -0.31
CA THR A 45 -19.12 4.54 0.44
C THR A 45 -20.28 5.19 -0.29
N GLY A 46 -20.37 5.01 -1.61
CA GLY A 46 -21.30 5.74 -2.47
C GLY A 46 -20.92 7.19 -2.74
N ILE A 47 -19.76 7.66 -2.23
CA ILE A 47 -19.32 9.04 -2.37
C ILE A 47 -18.76 9.30 -3.77
N GLY A 48 -19.19 10.40 -4.39
CA GLY A 48 -18.61 10.89 -5.64
C GLY A 48 -17.28 11.60 -5.42
N PHE A 49 -16.27 11.23 -6.21
CA PHE A 49 -15.00 11.93 -6.30
C PHE A 49 -14.83 12.51 -7.71
N GLU A 50 -14.64 13.83 -7.79
CA GLU A 50 -14.39 14.53 -9.04
C GLU A 50 -12.91 14.90 -9.15
N TRP A 51 -12.34 14.70 -10.35
CA TRP A 51 -10.96 15.07 -10.61
C TRP A 51 -10.84 16.60 -10.76
N ARG A 52 -9.92 17.19 -10.00
CA ARG A 52 -9.54 18.61 -10.11
C ARG A 52 -8.05 18.75 -10.39
N ALA A 53 -7.74 19.39 -11.52
CA ALA A 53 -6.37 19.70 -11.88
C ALA A 53 -5.69 20.55 -10.80
N GLY A 54 -4.47 20.19 -10.40
CA GLY A 54 -3.72 20.86 -9.33
C GLY A 54 -3.98 20.33 -7.93
N GLU A 55 -5.14 19.73 -7.66
CA GLU A 55 -5.60 19.38 -6.31
C GLU A 55 -5.74 17.87 -6.08
N GLY A 56 -6.19 17.12 -7.10
CA GLY A 56 -6.46 15.69 -7.01
C GLY A 56 -7.96 15.39 -7.05
N TYR A 57 -8.39 14.30 -6.42
CA TYR A 57 -9.81 13.93 -6.35
C TYR A 57 -10.48 14.63 -5.17
N PHE A 58 -11.50 15.44 -5.44
CA PHE A 58 -12.27 16.16 -4.45
C PHE A 58 -13.70 15.61 -4.37
N SER A 59 -14.17 15.37 -3.15
CA SER A 59 -15.58 15.08 -2.89
C SER A 59 -16.27 16.32 -2.35
N HIS A 60 -17.25 16.83 -3.09
CA HIS A 60 -18.09 17.96 -2.68
C HIS A 60 -18.95 17.63 -1.48
N ASP A 61 -19.56 16.43 -1.45
CA ASP A 61 -20.51 16.02 -0.43
C ASP A 61 -19.86 15.85 0.95
N ARG A 62 -18.58 15.47 0.98
CA ARG A 62 -17.80 15.26 2.21
C ARG A 62 -16.74 16.32 2.47
N LEU A 63 -16.61 17.32 1.59
CA LEU A 63 -15.54 18.34 1.61
C LEU A 63 -14.16 17.70 1.82
N PHE A 64 -13.92 16.56 1.18
CA PHE A 64 -12.72 15.74 1.39
C PHE A 64 -11.85 15.75 0.13
N LEU A 65 -10.56 16.04 0.30
CA LEU A 65 -9.57 16.06 -0.77
C LEU A 65 -8.59 14.89 -0.64
N LEU A 66 -8.47 14.10 -1.71
CA LEU A 66 -7.42 13.09 -1.85
C LEU A 66 -6.12 13.74 -2.33
N GLU A 67 -5.37 14.27 -1.37
CA GLU A 67 -4.05 14.83 -1.61
C GLU A 67 -2.95 13.76 -1.74
N LYS A 68 -1.75 14.21 -2.11
CA LYS A 68 -0.53 13.37 -2.26
C LYS A 68 -0.29 12.43 -1.07
N SER A 69 -0.57 12.87 0.15
CA SER A 69 -0.36 12.06 1.38
C SER A 69 -1.25 10.80 1.41
N CYS A 70 -2.39 10.83 0.72
CA CYS A 70 -3.33 9.72 0.57
C CYS A 70 -3.00 8.81 -0.61
N ALA A 71 -1.83 8.92 -1.25
CA ALA A 71 -1.48 8.03 -2.36
C ALA A 71 -1.08 6.61 -1.95
N GLY A 72 -0.76 6.37 -0.66
CA GLY A 72 -0.37 5.04 -0.18
C GLY A 72 1.01 4.54 -0.65
N VAL A 73 1.80 5.36 -1.36
CA VAL A 73 3.09 4.96 -1.95
C VAL A 73 4.12 4.52 -0.89
N ASN A 74 4.15 5.16 0.28
CA ASN A 74 5.05 4.75 1.36
C ASN A 74 4.69 3.35 1.88
N PHE A 75 3.40 3.03 2.00
CA PHE A 75 2.96 1.68 2.35
C PHE A 75 3.35 0.68 1.26
N MET A 76 3.15 1.03 -0.02
CA MET A 76 3.55 0.18 -1.15
C MET A 76 5.04 -0.17 -1.10
N ILE A 77 5.92 0.80 -0.83
CA ILE A 77 7.36 0.59 -0.71
C ILE A 77 7.69 -0.35 0.47
N ALA A 78 7.08 -0.13 1.63
CA ALA A 78 7.28 -0.98 2.81
C ALA A 78 6.79 -2.41 2.56
N ALA A 79 5.60 -2.57 1.96
CA ALA A 79 5.03 -3.86 1.61
C ALA A 79 5.90 -4.59 0.58
N PHE A 80 6.39 -3.89 -0.44
CA PHE A 80 7.29 -4.46 -1.45
C PHE A 80 8.59 -4.99 -0.82
N ALA A 81 9.25 -4.18 0.01
CA ALA A 81 10.47 -4.60 0.70
C ALA A 81 10.22 -5.82 1.59
N MET A 82 9.14 -5.79 2.39
CA MET A 82 8.74 -6.91 3.23
C MET A 82 8.52 -8.19 2.41
N LEU A 83 7.81 -8.12 1.28
CA LEU A 83 7.54 -9.27 0.42
C LEU A 83 8.82 -9.86 -0.17
N VAL A 84 9.73 -9.04 -0.68
CA VAL A 84 11.01 -9.51 -1.22
C VAL A 84 11.85 -10.18 -0.13
N LEU A 85 11.90 -9.58 1.07
CA LEU A 85 12.64 -10.16 2.20
C LEU A 85 12.02 -11.48 2.67
N ALA A 86 10.69 -11.58 2.75
CA ALA A 86 9.99 -12.79 3.13
C ALA A 86 10.26 -13.95 2.15
N LEU A 87 10.33 -13.65 0.85
CA LEU A 87 10.52 -14.63 -0.22
C LEU A 87 11.98 -14.77 -0.68
N LEU A 88 12.93 -14.11 -0.02
CA LEU A 88 14.35 -14.11 -0.41
C LEU A 88 14.94 -15.52 -0.45
N HIS A 89 14.44 -16.41 0.41
CA HIS A 89 14.88 -17.79 0.49
C HIS A 89 14.52 -18.61 -0.75
N ARG A 90 13.50 -18.21 -1.54
CA ARG A 90 13.09 -18.89 -2.78
C ARG A 90 13.87 -18.45 -4.02
N GLY A 91 14.84 -17.54 -3.90
CA GLY A 91 15.59 -16.99 -5.04
C GLY A 91 16.77 -17.86 -5.48
N ASP A 92 16.53 -19.06 -5.98
CA ASP A 92 17.61 -20.02 -6.29
C ASP A 92 18.34 -19.70 -7.59
N HIS A 93 17.62 -19.18 -8.59
CA HIS A 93 18.16 -18.80 -9.90
C HIS A 93 17.58 -17.47 -10.40
N ALA A 94 18.26 -16.82 -11.35
CA ALA A 94 17.96 -15.44 -11.77
C ALA A 94 16.52 -15.24 -12.27
N ALA A 95 15.98 -16.18 -13.06
CA ALA A 95 14.60 -16.09 -13.55
C ALA A 95 13.59 -16.11 -12.39
N GLN A 96 13.82 -16.93 -11.36
CA GLN A 96 12.96 -17.00 -10.17
C GLN A 96 13.08 -15.74 -9.32
N ALA A 97 14.30 -15.20 -9.15
CA ALA A 97 14.53 -13.92 -8.48
C ALA A 97 13.73 -12.79 -9.14
N VAL A 98 13.79 -12.67 -10.47
CA VAL A 98 13.02 -11.66 -11.22
C VAL A 98 11.51 -11.88 -11.05
N ARG A 99 11.03 -13.12 -11.12
CA ARG A 99 9.60 -13.45 -10.91
C ARG A 99 9.13 -13.07 -9.50
N ILE A 100 9.94 -13.31 -8.47
CA ILE A 100 9.61 -12.94 -7.08
C ILE A 100 9.53 -11.43 -6.95
N VAL A 101 10.51 -10.69 -7.47
CA VAL A 101 10.51 -9.22 -7.41
C VAL A 101 9.30 -8.65 -8.17
N ALA A 102 9.01 -9.13 -9.38
CA ALA A 102 7.86 -8.69 -10.16
C ALA A 102 6.53 -9.01 -9.46
N GLY A 103 6.39 -10.23 -8.92
CA GLY A 103 5.22 -10.62 -8.13
C GLY A 103 5.05 -9.78 -6.87
N ALA A 104 6.16 -9.44 -6.19
CA ALA A 104 6.16 -8.56 -5.04
C ALA A 104 5.74 -7.12 -5.38
N CYS A 105 6.14 -6.59 -6.54
CA CYS A 105 5.68 -5.28 -7.02
C CYS A 105 4.16 -5.28 -7.27
N ALA A 106 3.64 -6.31 -7.93
CA ALA A 106 2.21 -6.42 -8.21
C ALA A 106 1.39 -6.56 -6.91
N ALA A 107 1.83 -7.44 -6.00
CA ALA A 107 1.17 -7.68 -4.73
C ALA A 107 1.23 -6.45 -3.80
N SER A 108 2.37 -5.74 -3.75
CA SER A 108 2.48 -4.52 -2.95
C SER A 108 1.60 -3.38 -3.48
N TYR A 109 1.52 -3.23 -4.81
CA TYR A 109 0.61 -2.28 -5.44
C TYR A 109 -0.85 -2.58 -5.11
N ALA A 110 -1.31 -3.81 -5.33
CA ALA A 110 -2.69 -4.22 -5.06
C ALA A 110 -3.02 -4.04 -3.57
N SER A 111 -2.11 -4.43 -2.68
CA SER A 111 -2.28 -4.23 -1.23
C SER A 111 -2.35 -2.75 -0.87
N ALA A 112 -1.51 -1.90 -1.48
CA ALA A 112 -1.51 -0.48 -1.22
C ALA A 112 -2.84 0.16 -1.59
N VAL A 113 -3.39 -0.15 -2.77
CA VAL A 113 -4.71 0.34 -3.20
C VAL A 113 -5.80 -0.06 -2.21
N VAL A 114 -5.85 -1.32 -1.79
CA VAL A 114 -6.87 -1.82 -0.85
C VAL A 114 -6.73 -1.22 0.54
N VAL A 115 -5.53 -1.29 1.13
CA VAL A 115 -5.29 -0.81 2.51
C VAL A 115 -5.48 0.70 2.59
N ASN A 116 -5.06 1.43 1.57
CA ASN A 116 -5.25 2.87 1.51
C ASN A 116 -6.72 3.26 1.30
N ALA A 117 -7.49 2.48 0.54
CA ALA A 117 -8.94 2.68 0.45
C ALA A 117 -9.61 2.48 1.83
N VAL A 118 -9.25 1.42 2.57
CA VAL A 118 -9.73 1.21 3.95
C VAL A 118 -9.39 2.40 4.84
N ARG A 119 -8.15 2.89 4.77
CA ARG A 119 -7.71 4.08 5.52
C ARG A 119 -8.60 5.30 5.24
N ILE A 120 -8.88 5.57 3.97
CA ILE A 120 -9.72 6.72 3.58
C ILE A 120 -11.17 6.52 4.05
N VAL A 121 -11.73 5.32 3.89
CA VAL A 121 -13.09 5.02 4.38
C VAL A 121 -13.18 5.22 5.90
N MET A 122 -12.17 4.75 6.65
CA MET A 122 -12.09 4.98 8.08
C MET A 122 -11.96 6.47 8.41
N ALA A 123 -11.09 7.22 7.72
CA ALA A 123 -10.94 8.65 7.92
C ALA A 123 -12.25 9.43 7.68
N LEU A 124 -13.02 9.07 6.65
CA LEU A 124 -14.34 9.62 6.38
C LEU A 124 -15.32 9.29 7.52
N TRP A 125 -15.34 8.04 7.99
CA TRP A 125 -16.21 7.62 9.08
C TRP A 125 -15.88 8.33 10.41
N LEU A 126 -14.59 8.48 10.74
CA LEU A 126 -14.14 9.21 11.93
C LEU A 126 -14.47 10.71 11.85
N ALA A 127 -14.45 11.31 10.65
CA ALA A 127 -14.87 12.69 10.46
C ALA A 127 -16.36 12.88 10.75
N ASP A 128 -17.20 11.89 10.42
CA ASP A 128 -18.64 11.90 10.71
C ASP A 128 -18.96 11.56 12.19
N HIS A 129 -18.05 10.85 12.87
CA HIS A 129 -18.20 10.43 14.27
C HIS A 129 -17.04 10.95 15.13
N PRO A 130 -16.94 12.27 15.34
CA PRO A 130 -15.87 12.84 16.14
C PRO A 130 -15.93 12.26 17.56
N ALA A 131 -14.88 11.52 17.91
CA ALA A 131 -14.78 10.92 19.25
C ALA A 131 -14.79 12.05 20.29
N SER A 132 -15.74 12.02 21.21
CA SER A 132 -15.86 12.97 22.33
C SER A 132 -14.77 12.78 23.40
N THR A 133 -13.68 12.07 23.08
CA THR A 133 -12.59 11.80 23.99
C THR A 133 -11.71 13.03 24.11
N THR A 134 -11.75 13.67 25.27
CA THR A 134 -11.00 14.89 25.62
C THR A 134 -9.46 14.72 25.61
N SER A 135 -8.94 13.52 25.33
CA SER A 135 -7.51 13.20 25.47
C SER A 135 -6.68 13.23 24.18
N LEU A 136 -7.28 13.15 22.99
CA LEU A 136 -6.56 13.14 21.71
C LEU A 136 -7.00 14.28 20.81
N SER A 137 -6.04 14.98 20.22
CA SER A 137 -6.35 15.96 19.17
C SER A 137 -6.84 15.22 17.91
N PRO A 138 -7.66 15.87 17.05
CA PRO A 138 -8.06 15.29 15.77
C PRO A 138 -6.87 14.85 14.89
N ALA A 139 -5.76 15.59 14.97
CA ALA A 139 -4.53 15.26 14.25
C ALA A 139 -3.88 13.97 14.79
N ASP A 140 -3.89 13.76 16.11
CA ASP A 140 -3.34 12.55 16.73
C ASP A 140 -4.22 11.33 16.44
N ALA A 141 -5.54 11.50 16.48
CA ALA A 141 -6.48 10.46 16.09
C ALA A 141 -6.26 10.00 14.64
N HIS A 142 -6.10 10.95 13.71
CA HIS A 142 -5.80 10.65 12.30
C HIS A 142 -4.44 9.96 12.11
N ARG A 143 -3.42 10.35 12.89
CA ARG A 143 -2.11 9.68 12.86
C ARG A 143 -2.21 8.24 13.36
N LEU A 144 -2.91 8.02 14.47
CA LEU A 144 -3.10 6.70 15.06
C LEU A 144 -3.89 5.77 14.12
N GLU A 145 -4.93 6.30 13.48
CA GLU A 145 -5.70 5.62 12.43
C GLU A 145 -4.77 5.13 11.31
N GLY A 146 -3.96 6.03 10.74
CA GLY A 146 -3.02 5.68 9.68
C GLY A 146 -1.99 4.63 10.11
N ILE A 147 -1.45 4.73 11.34
CA ILE A 147 -0.53 3.73 11.89
C ILE A 147 -1.22 2.37 12.02
N ALA A 148 -2.42 2.33 12.61
CA ALA A 148 -3.15 1.09 12.84
C ALA A 148 -3.50 0.38 11.53
N VAL A 149 -4.01 1.12 10.54
CA VAL A 149 -4.41 0.55 9.24
C VAL A 149 -3.19 0.09 8.44
N TYR A 150 -2.12 0.88 8.36
CA TYR A 150 -0.92 0.48 7.61
C TYR A 150 -0.14 -0.63 8.30
N PHE A 151 0.05 -0.57 9.61
CA PHE A 151 0.72 -1.66 10.32
C PHE A 151 -0.09 -2.95 10.26
N GLY A 152 -1.41 -2.87 10.50
CA GLY A 152 -2.31 -4.00 10.36
C GLY A 152 -2.29 -4.59 8.95
N GLY A 153 -2.33 -3.76 7.92
CA GLY A 153 -2.23 -4.16 6.51
C GLY A 153 -0.91 -4.89 6.20
N LEU A 154 0.22 -4.41 6.72
CA LEU A 154 1.51 -5.07 6.57
C LEU A 154 1.54 -6.44 7.25
N VAL A 155 1.03 -6.54 8.48
CA VAL A 155 0.97 -7.80 9.23
C VAL A 155 0.09 -8.81 8.50
N LEU A 156 -1.10 -8.41 8.05
CA LEU A 156 -2.01 -9.26 7.30
C LEU A 156 -1.37 -9.76 6.00
N LEU A 157 -0.75 -8.87 5.22
CA LEU A 157 -0.07 -9.25 3.99
C LEU A 157 1.10 -10.22 4.25
N HIS A 158 1.89 -9.97 5.30
CA HIS A 158 2.99 -10.83 5.70
C HIS A 158 2.49 -12.24 6.06
N GLU A 159 1.43 -12.33 6.86
CA GLU A 159 0.84 -13.61 7.26
C GLU A 159 0.22 -14.36 6.08
N LEU A 160 -0.43 -13.65 5.15
CA LEU A 160 -0.93 -14.26 3.92
C LEU A 160 0.21 -14.89 3.11
N VAL A 161 1.29 -14.16 2.87
CA VAL A 161 2.44 -14.68 2.13
C VAL A 161 3.10 -15.85 2.86
N ARG A 162 3.30 -15.75 4.19
CA ARG A 162 3.80 -16.87 5.00
C ARG A 162 2.93 -18.11 4.93
N ARG A 163 1.60 -17.96 4.85
CA ARG A 163 0.67 -19.08 4.72
C ARG A 163 0.75 -19.72 3.35
N PHE A 164 0.77 -18.93 2.28
CA PHE A 164 0.91 -19.46 0.92
C PHE A 164 2.26 -20.14 0.70
N ASP A 165 3.33 -19.58 1.24
CA ASP A 165 4.67 -20.14 1.14
C ASP A 165 4.77 -21.50 1.85
N ARG A 166 4.27 -21.60 3.10
CA ARG A 166 4.20 -22.88 3.83
C ARG A 166 3.37 -23.95 3.10
N ARG A 167 2.24 -23.55 2.49
CA ARG A 167 1.41 -24.47 1.70
C ARG A 167 2.12 -24.94 0.44
N ALA A 168 2.82 -24.05 -0.26
CA ALA A 168 3.59 -24.41 -1.45
C ALA A 168 4.74 -25.38 -1.11
N PHE A 169 5.36 -25.25 0.06
CA PHE A 169 6.34 -26.23 0.55
C PHE A 169 5.70 -27.60 0.85
N ALA A 170 4.51 -27.63 1.48
CA ALA A 170 3.84 -28.88 1.81
C ALA A 170 3.47 -29.71 0.57
N VAL A 171 2.99 -29.07 -0.50
CA VAL A 171 2.57 -29.75 -1.75
C VAL A 171 3.76 -30.38 -2.51
N VAL A 172 4.92 -29.74 -2.48
CA VAL A 172 6.13 -30.24 -3.17
C VAL A 172 6.72 -31.49 -2.52
N HIS A 173 6.50 -31.70 -1.21
CA HIS A 173 7.02 -32.86 -0.48
C HIS A 173 6.06 -34.05 -0.40
N THR A 174 4.84 -33.92 -0.92
CA THR A 174 3.84 -35.00 -0.99
C THR A 174 3.62 -35.56 -2.39
N SER A 175 4.40 -35.12 -3.38
CA SER A 175 4.37 -35.58 -4.78
C SER A 175 5.67 -36.31 -5.12
#